data_AF-A0A961FNR1-F1
#
_entry.id   AF-A0A961FNR1-F1
#
_cell.length_a   1.000
_cell.length_b   1.000
_cell.length_c   1.000
_cell.angle_alpha   90.00
_cell.angle_beta   90.00
_cell.angle_gamma   90.00
#
_symmetry.space_group_name_H-M   'P 1'
#
loop_
_entity.id
_entity.type
_entity.pdbx_description
1 polymer ?
#
loop_
_entity_poly.entity_id
_entity_poly.type
_entity_poly.pdbx_seq_one_letter_code
_entity_poly.pdbx_strand_id
1 'polypeptide(L)' 'PTWWHARTYGLMAANPFGQHDFEKLDDKKVGDWKMRAGDKLSFFYRVLILPGSPQVEAISAEFEAFSKIEP' A
#
# COMPACT_ATOMS: atom_id res chain seq x y z
N PRO A 1 -2.59 6.36 1.30
CA PRO A 1 -2.72 5.04 1.96
C PRO A 1 -3.34 4.04 0.96
N THR A 2 -3.04 2.74 1.06
CA THR A 2 -3.51 1.68 0.14
C THR A 2 -4.29 0.62 0.93
N TRP A 3 -5.17 -0.13 0.28
CA TRP A 3 -5.80 -1.29 0.91
C TRP A 3 -4.77 -2.37 1.25
N TRP A 4 -5.04 -3.11 2.32
CA TRP A 4 -4.22 -4.22 2.78
C TRP A 4 -4.97 -5.52 2.62
N HIS A 5 -4.29 -6.51 2.05
CA HIS A 5 -4.81 -7.85 1.85
C HIS A 5 -4.11 -8.79 2.81
N ALA A 6 -4.87 -9.31 3.79
CA ALA A 6 -4.40 -10.35 4.71
C ALA A 6 -5.14 -11.68 4.48
N ARG A 7 -4.44 -12.80 4.62
CA ARG A 7 -5.02 -14.17 4.60
C ARG A 7 -4.38 -15.06 5.66
N THR A 8 -5.13 -16.06 6.11
CA THR A 8 -4.75 -16.99 7.19
C THR A 8 -3.57 -17.88 6.86
N TYR A 9 -3.22 -18.03 5.59
CA TYR A 9 -2.05 -18.77 5.13
C TYR A 9 -0.76 -17.92 5.09
N GLY A 10 -0.71 -16.81 5.81
CA GLY A 10 0.50 -15.98 5.97
C GLY A 10 0.70 -14.92 4.88
N LEU A 11 -0.31 -14.64 4.04
CA LEU A 11 -0.25 -13.52 3.11
C LEU A 11 -0.58 -12.21 3.83
N MET A 12 0.31 -11.23 3.74
CA MET A 12 0.05 -9.84 4.08
C MET A 12 0.70 -8.95 3.02
N ALA A 13 -0.11 -8.24 2.24
CA ALA A 13 0.37 -7.43 1.12
C ALA A 13 -0.41 -6.12 1.00
N ALA A 14 0.28 -5.07 0.56
CA ALA A 14 -0.35 -3.87 0.03
C ALA A 14 -1.02 -4.21 -1.31
N ASN A 15 -2.29 -3.86 -1.47
CA ASN A 15 -3.05 -4.10 -2.70
C ASN A 15 -3.72 -2.80 -3.16
N PRO A 16 -3.06 -2.02 -4.04
CA PRO A 16 -3.61 -0.76 -4.55
C PRO A 16 -4.79 -0.93 -5.51
N PHE A 17 -5.07 -2.15 -5.96
CA PHE A 17 -6.14 -2.46 -6.92
C PHE A 17 -7.37 -3.08 -6.28
N GLY A 18 -7.34 -3.35 -4.98
CA GLY A 18 -8.39 -4.10 -4.29
C GLY A 18 -9.60 -3.26 -3.88
N GLN A 19 -9.71 -2.01 -4.31
CA GLN A 19 -10.76 -1.09 -3.83
C GLN A 19 -12.16 -1.69 -3.99
N HIS A 20 -12.53 -2.11 -5.20
CA HIS A 20 -13.83 -2.75 -5.46
C HIS A 20 -14.11 -3.90 -4.48
N ASP A 21 -13.17 -4.82 -4.33
CA ASP A 21 -13.37 -6.03 -3.52
C ASP A 21 -13.43 -5.73 -2.02
N PHE A 22 -12.58 -4.83 -1.53
CA PHE A 22 -12.48 -4.53 -0.10
C PHE A 22 -13.55 -3.55 0.39
N GLU A 23 -14.04 -2.67 -0.48
CA GLU A 23 -15.13 -1.72 -0.17
C GLU A 23 -16.51 -2.27 -0.57
N LYS A 24 -16.57 -3.43 -1.22
CA LYS A 24 -17.82 -4.10 -1.67
C LYS A 24 -18.66 -3.20 -2.57
N LEU A 25 -18.00 -2.57 -3.54
CA LEU A 25 -18.65 -1.64 -4.46
C LEU A 25 -19.32 -2.39 -5.61
N ASP A 26 -20.43 -1.86 -6.13
CA ASP A 26 -21.13 -2.47 -7.27
C ASP A 26 -20.36 -2.33 -8.59
N ASP A 27 -19.55 -1.28 -8.71
CA ASP A 27 -18.72 -1.04 -9.90
C ASP A 27 -17.40 -1.81 -9.83
N LYS A 28 -17.31 -2.85 -10.67
CA LYS A 28 -16.14 -3.74 -10.80
C LYS A 28 -14.86 -3.08 -11.29
N LYS A 29 -14.93 -1.85 -11.80
CA LYS A 29 -13.76 -1.13 -12.32
C LYS A 29 -13.13 -0.20 -11.29
N VAL A 30 -13.72 -0.10 -10.08
CA VAL A 30 -13.17 0.77 -9.04
C VAL A 30 -11.86 0.18 -8.53
N GLY A 31 -10.78 0.95 -8.68
CA GLY A 31 -9.41 0.53 -8.37
C GLY A 31 -8.61 0.07 -9.59
N ASP A 32 -9.22 -0.01 -10.79
CA ASP A 32 -8.49 -0.31 -12.01
C ASP A 32 -7.49 0.79 -12.36
N TRP A 33 -6.25 0.38 -12.67
CA TRP A 33 -5.29 1.25 -13.33
C TRP A 33 -5.04 0.78 -14.77
N LYS A 34 -5.40 1.60 -15.75
CA LYS A 34 -5.21 1.27 -17.18
C LYS A 34 -3.94 1.91 -17.70
N MET A 35 -2.96 1.08 -18.02
CA MET A 35 -1.71 1.53 -18.64
C MET A 35 -1.83 1.54 -20.17
N ARG A 36 -1.34 2.61 -20.79
CA ARG A 36 -1.14 2.69 -22.24
C ARG A 36 0.24 2.15 -22.60
N ALA A 37 0.43 1.86 -23.88
CA ALA A 37 1.75 1.49 -24.39
C ALA A 37 2.74 2.64 -24.14
N GLY A 38 3.83 2.35 -23.46
CA GLY A 38 4.88 3.33 -23.11
C GLY A 38 4.76 3.95 -21.72
N ASP A 39 3.65 3.72 -21.00
CA ASP A 39 3.51 4.22 -19.63
C ASP A 39 4.48 3.51 -18.67
N LYS A 40 4.96 4.26 -17.67
CA LYS A 40 5.71 3.72 -16.54
C LYS A 40 4.90 3.93 -15.28
N LEU A 41 4.83 2.88 -14.46
CA LEU A 41 4.18 2.93 -13.15
C LEU A 41 5.17 2.42 -12.12
N SER A 42 5.49 3.27 -11.15
CA SER A 42 6.41 2.96 -10.08
C SER A 42 5.64 2.85 -8.76
N PHE A 43 5.90 1.79 -8.02
CA PHE A 43 5.34 1.61 -6.68
C PHE A 43 6.45 1.61 -5.66
N PHE A 44 6.33 2.46 -4.64
CA PHE A 44 7.31 2.60 -3.58
C PHE A 44 6.73 2.04 -2.30
N TYR A 45 7.38 1.01 -1.78
CA TYR A 45 6.99 0.36 -0.54
C TYR A 45 8.20 0.29 0.38
N ARG A 46 7.94 0.37 1.68
CA ARG A 46 8.93 0.13 2.72
C ARG A 46 8.29 -0.67 3.84
N VAL A 47 8.98 -1.72 4.26
CA VAL A 47 8.64 -2.50 5.45
C VAL A 47 9.59 -2.08 6.57
N LEU A 48 9.03 -1.60 7.67
CA LEU A 48 9.79 -1.22 8.85
C LEU A 48 9.69 -2.34 9.89
N ILE A 49 10.83 -2.94 10.23
CA ILE A 49 10.93 -3.97 11.28
C ILE A 49 11.67 -3.34 12.46
N LEU A 50 10.93 -3.08 13.55
CA LEU A 50 11.49 -2.50 14.76
C LEU A 50 11.56 -3.56 15.86
N PRO A 51 12.66 -3.65 16.62
CA PRO A 51 12.70 -4.46 17.82
C PRO A 51 11.88 -3.81 18.94
N GLY A 52 11.25 -4.63 19.77
CA GLY A 52 10.49 -4.15 20.93
C GLY A 52 9.14 -3.52 20.54
N SER A 53 8.61 -2.70 21.45
CA SER A 53 7.31 -2.05 21.24
C SER A 53 7.45 -0.83 20.33
N PRO A 54 6.67 -0.74 19.25
CA PRO A 54 6.69 0.44 18.40
C PRO A 54 6.24 1.68 19.17
N GLN A 55 6.99 2.77 19.02
CA GLN A 55 6.57 4.10 19.48
C GLN A 55 5.92 4.85 18.32
N VAL A 56 4.79 5.50 18.59
CA VAL A 56 3.99 6.19 17.56
C VAL A 56 4.80 7.32 16.92
N GLU A 57 5.56 8.04 17.72
CA GLU A 57 6.40 9.15 17.29
C GLU A 57 7.51 8.66 16.34
N ALA A 58 8.14 7.52 16.67
CA ALA A 58 9.17 6.92 15.83
C ALA A 58 8.61 6.42 14.49
N ILE A 59 7.46 5.73 14.50
CA ILE A 59 6.79 5.30 13.26
C ILE A 59 6.41 6.51 12.41
N SER A 60 5.90 7.58 13.04
CA SER A 60 5.48 8.79 12.33
C SER A 60 6.67 9.49 11.68
N ALA A 61 7.78 9.65 12.41
CA ALA A 61 9.03 10.20 11.87
C ALA A 61 9.55 9.38 10.69
N GLU A 62 9.54 8.05 10.81
CA GLU A 62 9.90 7.17 9.71
C GLU A 62 8.99 7.39 8.51
N PHE A 63 7.67 7.38 8.69
CA PHE A 63 6.72 7.61 7.61
C PHE A 63 6.95 8.96 6.91
N GLU A 64 7.18 10.03 7.68
CA GLU A 64 7.50 11.36 7.13
C GLU A 64 8.81 11.40 6.35
N ALA A 65 9.82 10.65 6.77
CA ALA A 65 11.07 10.54 6.03
C ALA A 65 10.85 9.83 4.68
N PHE A 66 10.02 8.79 4.65
CA PHE A 66 9.73 8.04 3.43
C PHE A 66 8.79 8.77 2.47
N SER A 67 7.82 9.53 2.98
CA SER A 67 6.87 10.27 2.15
C SER A 67 7.52 11.41 1.34
N LYS A 68 8.74 11.81 1.70
CA LYS A 68 9.54 12.84 1.01
C LYS A 68 10.52 12.26 -0.02
N ILE A 69 10.62 10.94 -0.14
CA ILE A 69 11.44 10.31 -1.18
C ILE A 69 10.73 10.52 -2.51
N GLU A 70 11.38 11.23 -3.43
CA GLU A 70 10.88 11.35 -4.81
C GLU A 70 11.15 10.06 -5.59
N PRO A 71 10.13 9.55 -6.31
CA PRO A 71 10.22 8.42 -7.25
C PRO A 71 11.31 8.48 -8.33
#